data_AF-A0AAX6F0S8-F1
#
_entry.id   AF-A0AAX6F0S8-F1
#
_cell.length_a   1.000
_cell.length_b   1.000
_cell.length_c   1.000
_cell.angle_alpha   90.00
_cell.angle_beta   90.00
_cell.angle_gamma   90.00
#
_symmetry.space_group_name_H-M   'P 1'
#
loop_
_entity.id
_entity.type
_entity.pdbx_description
1 polymer ?
#
loop_
_entity_poly.entity_id
_entity_poly.type
_entity_poly.pdbx_seq_one_letter_code
_entity_poly.pdbx_strand_id
1 'polypeptide(L)'
;MASGDHPRLLLHDFLSLDLCKELEFIHRSSGAVGYRPNVFSTTLSHLAATNCGHLVLPFVSVRERVREKVEEFFGCEFELFVEFTGLISWCKGAYIGWHSDDNRPYLQQRDFAAVCYLNNHGKDFNGGVFHFKHGEPSSVKPVAGDVLIYTADSRNIHSVDEVLDGERITLTLWFTRDSAHDEDAKLISFLSQSISRCEVEVPDPYLPLPASENMYWFSDNHLGFDVRYARMHTLGFRICSSTNEQKVQPNSLHDPCELLGKPLQLGRDDETFYKEFANSLHALQVVQFYYWKAPSLAAIRSNMRSGRPTAIKKMSGSEMVVRCSQQLMERIFGHISHDDVEHSFSWDDFAIAVEMWEEYTRSLHRCMLLLLPYWVSHHSIVLVDSSELQRCDRVPN
;
A
#
# COMPACT_ATOMS: atom_id res chain seq x y z
N MET A 1 32.83 -0.58 6.65
CA MET A 1 33.00 -0.01 5.29
C MET A 1 33.14 -1.13 4.29
N ALA A 2 32.19 -1.26 3.37
CA ALA A 2 32.24 -2.22 2.28
C ALA A 2 33.39 -1.89 1.30
N SER A 3 34.29 -2.84 1.05
CA SER A 3 35.52 -2.66 0.26
C SER A 3 35.63 -3.55 -0.99
N GLY A 4 34.50 -4.02 -1.53
CA GLY A 4 34.45 -4.84 -2.75
C GLY A 4 33.99 -4.09 -3.99
N ASP A 5 34.26 -4.64 -5.19
CA ASP A 5 33.83 -4.08 -6.48
C ASP A 5 32.30 -4.01 -6.63
N HIS A 6 31.58 -4.87 -5.90
CA HIS A 6 30.14 -5.01 -5.93
C HIS A 6 29.57 -5.05 -4.48
N PRO A 7 29.62 -3.92 -3.74
CA PRO A 7 29.24 -3.93 -2.34
C PRO A 7 27.72 -4.10 -2.21
N ARG A 8 27.32 -5.15 -1.48
CA ARG A 8 25.94 -5.57 -1.25
C ARG A 8 25.79 -6.10 0.17
N LEU A 9 24.63 -5.88 0.75
CA LEU A 9 24.28 -6.40 2.07
C LEU A 9 22.87 -7.00 2.01
N LEU A 10 22.75 -8.27 2.42
CA LEU A 10 21.47 -8.94 2.61
C LEU A 10 21.25 -9.10 4.11
N LEU A 11 20.19 -8.47 4.62
CA LEU A 11 19.76 -8.57 6.01
C LEU A 11 18.57 -9.51 6.08
N HIS A 12 18.69 -10.58 6.86
CA HIS A 12 17.60 -11.54 7.06
C HIS A 12 16.70 -11.14 8.22
N ASP A 13 15.39 -11.42 8.08
CA ASP A 13 14.38 -11.20 9.13
C ASP A 13 14.43 -9.78 9.75
N PHE A 14 14.76 -8.78 8.93
CA PHE A 14 14.97 -7.41 9.38
C PHE A 14 13.65 -6.71 9.70
N LEU A 15 12.63 -6.92 8.86
CA LEU A 15 11.26 -6.50 9.13
C LEU A 15 10.51 -7.65 9.80
N SER A 16 9.67 -7.34 10.79
CA SER A 16 8.77 -8.35 11.34
C SER A 16 7.74 -8.77 10.30
N LEU A 17 7.27 -10.01 10.38
CA LEU A 17 6.22 -10.50 9.48
C LEU A 17 4.92 -9.72 9.64
N ASP A 18 4.59 -9.26 10.85
CA ASP A 18 3.42 -8.42 11.10
C ASP A 18 3.50 -7.09 10.36
N LEU A 19 4.67 -6.45 10.36
CA LEU A 19 4.92 -5.21 9.61
C LEU A 19 4.90 -5.46 8.10
N CYS A 20 5.43 -6.60 7.63
CA CYS A 20 5.31 -6.99 6.23
C CYS A 20 3.83 -7.08 5.82
N LYS A 21 2.98 -7.71 6.64
CA LYS A 21 1.54 -7.84 6.38
C LYS A 21 0.80 -6.50 6.45
N GLU A 22 1.19 -5.61 7.36
CA GLU A 22 0.66 -4.24 7.42
C GLU A 22 0.98 -3.46 6.14
N LEU A 23 2.22 -3.54 5.64
CA LEU A 23 2.62 -2.89 4.40
C LEU A 23 1.96 -3.54 3.16
N GLU A 24 1.79 -4.87 3.13
CA GLU A 24 0.99 -5.55 2.10
C GLU A 24 -0.46 -5.05 2.09
N PHE A 25 -1.08 -4.91 3.27
CA PHE A 25 -2.43 -4.34 3.42
C PHE A 25 -2.49 -2.94 2.80
N ILE A 26 -1.61 -2.02 3.23
CA ILE A 26 -1.58 -0.64 2.73
C ILE A 26 -1.43 -0.63 1.21
N HIS A 27 -0.54 -1.47 0.66
CA HIS A 27 -0.33 -1.54 -0.78
C HIS A 27 -1.59 -2.01 -1.53
N ARG A 28 -2.16 -3.15 -1.12
CA ARG A 28 -3.32 -3.75 -1.80
C ARG A 28 -4.57 -2.90 -1.65
N SER A 29 -4.63 -2.03 -0.64
CA SER A 29 -5.78 -1.16 -0.41
C SER A 29 -5.66 0.25 -0.97
N SER A 30 -4.46 0.70 -1.29
CA SER A 30 -4.18 2.09 -1.68
C SER A 30 -3.26 2.20 -2.89
N GLY A 31 -3.10 1.11 -3.65
CA GLY A 31 -2.27 1.05 -4.85
C GLY A 31 -2.95 1.62 -6.08
N ALA A 32 -2.16 2.31 -6.90
CA ALA A 32 -2.52 2.78 -8.23
C ALA A 32 -1.71 2.02 -9.31
N VAL A 33 -2.12 2.15 -10.57
CA VAL A 33 -1.40 1.58 -11.72
C VAL A 33 0.00 2.21 -11.80
N GLY A 34 1.02 1.36 -11.81
CA GLY A 34 2.41 1.75 -11.94
C GLY A 34 2.78 2.08 -13.38
N TYR A 35 3.95 2.69 -13.57
CA TYR A 35 4.42 3.12 -14.89
C TYR A 35 4.86 1.97 -15.81
N ARG A 36 5.05 0.76 -15.27
CA ARG A 36 5.43 -0.43 -16.03
C ARG A 36 4.22 -1.34 -16.24
N PRO A 37 4.18 -2.10 -17.34
CA PRO A 37 3.18 -3.14 -17.53
C PRO A 37 3.13 -4.09 -16.33
N ASN A 38 1.91 -4.43 -15.90
CA ASN A 38 1.65 -5.37 -14.80
C ASN A 38 2.25 -4.98 -13.44
N VAL A 39 2.56 -3.70 -13.23
CA VAL A 39 3.08 -3.19 -11.96
C VAL A 39 2.07 -2.24 -11.32
N PHE A 40 1.87 -2.34 -10.01
CA PHE A 40 1.14 -1.35 -9.21
C PHE A 40 2.08 -0.68 -8.21
N SER A 41 1.75 0.54 -7.82
CA SER A 41 2.56 1.32 -6.89
C SER A 41 1.72 2.10 -5.89
N THR A 42 2.20 2.16 -4.64
CA THR A 42 1.72 3.07 -3.60
C THR A 42 2.89 3.92 -3.12
N THR A 43 2.91 5.19 -3.51
CA THR A 43 3.90 6.16 -3.02
C THR A 43 3.37 6.89 -1.78
N LEU A 44 4.26 7.42 -0.95
CA LEU A 44 3.84 8.19 0.22
C LEU A 44 3.06 9.45 -0.17
N SER A 45 3.44 10.11 -1.28
CA SER A 45 2.69 11.24 -1.82
C SER A 45 1.30 10.86 -2.32
N HIS A 46 1.12 9.64 -2.87
CA HIS A 46 -0.20 9.16 -3.25
C HIS A 46 -1.09 8.97 -2.01
N LEU A 47 -0.57 8.37 -0.95
CA LEU A 47 -1.28 8.25 0.33
C LEU A 47 -1.71 9.63 0.87
N ALA A 48 -0.81 10.61 0.86
CA ALA A 48 -1.15 11.98 1.25
C ALA A 48 -2.26 12.57 0.37
N ALA A 49 -2.15 12.42 -0.96
CA ALA A 49 -3.10 12.97 -1.92
C ALA A 49 -4.49 12.33 -1.86
N THR A 50 -4.60 11.07 -1.42
CA THR A 50 -5.88 10.34 -1.29
C THR A 50 -6.48 10.40 0.12
N ASN A 51 -6.10 11.40 0.92
CA ASN A 51 -6.53 11.57 2.31
C ASN A 51 -6.18 10.36 3.22
N CYS A 52 -5.14 9.62 2.86
CA CYS A 52 -4.64 8.44 3.56
C CYS A 52 -3.26 8.70 4.19
N GLY A 53 -2.87 9.96 4.40
CA GLY A 53 -1.54 10.34 4.88
C GLY A 53 -1.15 9.71 6.21
N HIS A 54 -2.12 9.35 7.04
CA HIS A 54 -1.91 8.65 8.31
C HIS A 54 -1.28 7.26 8.12
N LEU A 55 -1.47 6.63 6.95
CA LEU A 55 -0.83 5.36 6.59
C LEU A 55 0.66 5.51 6.26
N VAL A 56 1.24 6.72 6.30
CA VAL A 56 2.70 6.91 6.21
C VAL A 56 3.40 6.42 7.48
N LEU A 57 2.72 6.40 8.64
CA LEU A 57 3.34 6.09 9.93
C LEU A 57 4.07 4.73 9.99
N PRO A 58 3.52 3.61 9.48
CA PRO A 58 4.23 2.33 9.44
C PRO A 58 5.57 2.36 8.66
N PHE A 59 5.73 3.31 7.73
CA PHE A 59 6.95 3.44 6.93
C PHE A 59 8.08 4.16 7.67
N VAL A 60 7.75 5.06 8.61
CA VAL A 60 8.72 5.98 9.24
C VAL A 60 9.83 5.18 9.91
N SER A 61 9.48 4.23 10.78
CA SER A 61 10.47 3.37 11.45
C SER A 61 11.31 2.53 10.48
N VAL A 62 10.73 2.10 9.35
CA VAL A 62 11.46 1.32 8.34
C VAL A 62 12.46 2.19 7.61
N ARG A 63 12.07 3.41 7.21
CA ARG A 63 12.95 4.38 6.54
C ARG A 63 14.17 4.69 7.40
N GLU A 64 13.95 4.96 8.69
CA GLU A 64 15.02 5.25 9.64
C GLU A 64 15.97 4.06 9.81
N ARG A 65 15.44 2.88 10.16
CA ARG A 65 16.23 1.68 10.41
C ARG A 65 16.99 1.21 9.16
N VAL A 66 16.40 1.30 7.97
CA VAL A 66 17.08 0.93 6.72
C VAL A 66 18.15 1.96 6.38
N ARG A 67 17.88 3.27 6.50
CA ARG A 67 18.87 4.32 6.28
C ARG A 67 20.11 4.12 7.15
N GLU A 68 19.92 3.86 8.45
CA GLU A 68 21.03 3.56 9.38
C GLU A 68 21.88 2.38 8.91
N LYS A 69 21.26 1.32 8.39
CA LYS A 69 22.00 0.15 7.87
C LYS A 69 22.74 0.43 6.57
N VAL A 70 22.18 1.28 5.70
CA VAL A 70 22.88 1.75 4.49
C VAL A 70 24.10 2.57 4.90
N GLU A 71 23.92 3.53 5.81
CA GLU A 71 24.98 4.40 6.31
C GLU A 71 26.12 3.62 6.97
N GLU A 72 25.80 2.69 7.89
CA GLU A 72 26.78 1.84 8.58
C GLU A 72 27.57 0.96 7.58
N PHE A 73 26.88 0.37 6.59
CA PHE A 73 27.51 -0.54 5.64
C PHE A 73 28.49 0.20 4.72
N PHE A 74 28.09 1.37 4.22
CA PHE A 74 28.88 2.17 3.30
C PHE A 74 29.83 3.18 3.98
N GLY A 75 29.72 3.37 5.30
CA GLY A 75 30.55 4.31 6.07
C GLY A 75 30.26 5.76 5.73
N CYS A 76 28.98 6.12 5.71
CA CYS A 76 28.49 7.47 5.36
C CYS A 76 27.40 7.95 6.31
N GLU A 77 27.63 7.74 7.60
CA GLU A 77 26.74 8.11 8.69
C GLU A 77 26.31 9.58 8.62
N PHE A 78 25.00 9.81 8.71
CA PHE A 78 24.35 11.13 8.66
C PHE A 78 24.49 11.89 7.33
N GLU A 79 24.93 11.24 6.26
CA GLU A 79 25.12 11.85 4.94
C GLU A 79 23.95 11.59 3.98
N LEU A 80 22.95 10.78 4.37
CA LEU A 80 21.90 10.31 3.46
C LEU A 80 20.52 10.92 3.72
N PHE A 81 19.89 11.34 2.63
CA PHE A 81 18.48 11.67 2.53
C PHE A 81 17.74 10.51 1.84
N VAL A 82 16.46 10.34 2.19
CA VAL A 82 15.60 9.39 1.48
C VAL A 82 15.10 10.09 0.22
N GLU A 83 15.51 9.61 -0.95
CA GLU A 83 15.10 10.18 -2.24
C GLU A 83 13.69 9.76 -2.62
N PHE A 84 13.33 8.51 -2.31
CA PHE A 84 12.04 7.95 -2.65
C PHE A 84 11.72 6.74 -1.77
N THR A 85 10.44 6.64 -1.38
CA THR A 85 9.85 5.49 -0.69
C THR A 85 8.58 5.05 -1.41
N GLY A 86 8.48 3.76 -1.76
CA GLY A 86 7.26 3.25 -2.38
C GLY A 86 7.06 1.75 -2.24
N LEU A 87 5.81 1.34 -2.06
CA LEU A 87 5.40 -0.05 -2.19
C LEU A 87 5.15 -0.36 -3.66
N ILE A 88 5.80 -1.39 -4.16
CA ILE A 88 5.73 -1.79 -5.57
C ILE A 88 5.32 -3.27 -5.62
N SER A 89 4.26 -3.56 -6.37
CA SER A 89 3.90 -4.95 -6.72
C SER A 89 4.17 -5.22 -8.19
N TRP A 90 4.71 -6.42 -8.42
CA TRP A 90 4.94 -6.99 -9.74
C TRP A 90 3.99 -8.17 -9.87
N CYS A 91 2.97 -8.04 -10.70
CA CYS A 91 2.02 -9.11 -10.99
C CYS A 91 2.53 -10.00 -12.12
N LYS A 92 1.80 -11.09 -12.38
CA LYS A 92 2.10 -12.01 -13.47
C LYS A 92 2.41 -11.28 -14.80
N GLY A 93 3.53 -11.64 -15.42
CA GLY A 93 4.04 -11.04 -16.64
C GLY A 93 4.89 -9.78 -16.45
N ALA A 94 5.04 -9.27 -15.22
CA ALA A 94 5.92 -8.15 -14.94
C ALA A 94 7.38 -8.61 -14.84
N TYR A 95 8.31 -7.87 -15.45
CA TYR A 95 9.75 -8.10 -15.39
C TYR A 95 10.53 -6.80 -15.64
N ILE A 96 11.81 -6.78 -15.29
CA ILE A 96 12.71 -5.67 -15.64
C ILE A 96 14.08 -6.20 -16.03
N GLY A 97 14.54 -5.85 -17.23
CA GLY A 97 15.85 -6.23 -17.74
C GLY A 97 17.01 -5.54 -17.03
N TRP A 98 18.23 -5.87 -17.44
CA TRP A 98 19.46 -5.34 -16.86
C TRP A 98 19.52 -3.81 -16.83
N HIS A 99 19.68 -3.24 -15.65
CA HIS A 99 19.82 -1.80 -15.43
C HIS A 99 20.58 -1.49 -14.13
N SER A 100 21.08 -0.27 -14.00
CA SER A 100 21.38 0.36 -12.71
C SER A 100 20.27 1.36 -12.36
N ASP A 101 20.15 1.71 -11.08
CA ASP A 101 19.10 2.61 -10.59
C ASP A 101 19.38 4.08 -10.93
N ASP A 102 20.63 4.44 -11.23
CA ASP A 102 21.10 5.77 -11.63
C ASP A 102 21.11 6.00 -13.16
N ASN A 103 20.57 5.07 -13.95
CA ASN A 103 20.80 4.97 -15.39
C ASN A 103 20.16 6.06 -16.28
N ARG A 104 19.48 7.05 -15.70
CA ARG A 104 18.78 8.13 -16.41
C ARG A 104 19.05 9.48 -15.74
N PRO A 105 19.03 10.60 -16.49
CA PRO A 105 19.36 11.91 -15.93
C PRO A 105 18.56 12.30 -14.66
N TYR A 106 17.28 11.94 -14.59
CA TYR A 106 16.42 12.23 -13.44
C TYR A 106 16.55 11.22 -12.28
N LEU A 107 17.46 10.24 -12.40
CA LEU A 107 17.76 9.22 -11.39
C LEU A 107 19.23 9.24 -10.94
N GLN A 108 20.08 10.04 -11.59
CA GLN A 108 21.53 10.08 -11.36
C GLN A 108 21.92 10.50 -9.94
N GLN A 109 21.02 11.15 -9.21
CA GLN A 109 21.19 11.53 -7.81
C GLN A 109 21.18 10.35 -6.83
N ARG A 110 20.79 9.15 -7.27
CA ARG A 110 20.68 7.97 -6.39
C ARG A 110 22.06 7.40 -6.12
N ASP A 111 22.43 7.35 -4.85
CA ASP A 111 23.69 6.75 -4.40
C ASP A 111 23.50 5.28 -4.01
N PHE A 112 22.41 4.99 -3.31
CA PHE A 112 22.13 3.68 -2.74
C PHE A 112 20.66 3.28 -2.92
N ALA A 113 20.42 1.98 -2.89
CA ALA A 113 19.10 1.38 -2.98
C ALA A 113 18.92 0.34 -1.87
N ALA A 114 17.68 0.22 -1.39
CA ALA A 114 17.25 -0.86 -0.53
C ALA A 114 15.92 -1.43 -1.02
N VAL A 115 15.83 -2.75 -1.05
CA VAL A 115 14.62 -3.50 -1.41
C VAL A 115 14.23 -4.37 -0.23
N CYS A 116 13.13 -4.05 0.43
CA CYS A 116 12.55 -4.86 1.49
C CYS A 116 11.49 -5.79 0.90
N TYR A 117 11.65 -7.09 1.10
CA TYR A 117 10.74 -8.12 0.60
C TYR A 117 9.59 -8.32 1.60
N LEU A 118 8.35 -8.21 1.13
CA LEU A 118 7.17 -8.26 2.00
C LEU A 118 6.43 -9.61 1.94
N ASN A 119 6.67 -10.40 0.90
CA ASN A 119 6.10 -11.72 0.73
C ASN A 119 7.09 -12.71 0.10
N ASN A 120 6.74 -14.00 0.11
CA ASN A 120 7.67 -15.10 -0.08
C ASN A 120 7.61 -15.68 -1.49
N HIS A 121 8.78 -15.80 -2.12
CA HIS A 121 8.93 -16.57 -3.34
C HIS A 121 8.65 -18.07 -3.09
N GLY A 122 7.91 -18.71 -3.99
CA GLY A 122 7.53 -20.13 -3.93
C GLY A 122 6.33 -20.44 -3.03
N LYS A 123 5.81 -19.42 -2.31
CA LYS A 123 4.58 -19.52 -1.51
C LYS A 123 3.54 -18.50 -1.98
N ASP A 124 3.90 -17.22 -2.01
CA ASP A 124 2.99 -16.12 -2.32
C ASP A 124 3.05 -15.73 -3.81
N PHE A 125 4.17 -16.01 -4.48
CA PHE A 125 4.38 -15.81 -5.92
C PHE A 125 5.50 -16.70 -6.46
N ASN A 126 5.57 -16.87 -7.78
CA ASN A 126 6.64 -17.61 -8.48
C ASN A 126 7.30 -16.75 -9.56
N GLY A 127 8.57 -17.03 -9.89
CA GLY A 127 9.37 -16.14 -10.75
C GLY A 127 9.80 -14.88 -9.99
N GLY A 128 10.07 -13.76 -10.66
CA GLY A 128 10.35 -12.51 -9.95
C GLY A 128 11.64 -12.50 -9.11
N VAL A 129 12.60 -13.37 -9.44
CA VAL A 129 13.89 -13.48 -8.74
C VAL A 129 14.76 -12.28 -9.10
N PHE A 130 15.45 -11.71 -8.11
CA PHE A 130 16.35 -10.58 -8.31
C PHE A 130 17.74 -11.08 -8.68
N HIS A 131 18.31 -10.58 -9.77
CA HIS A 131 19.62 -11.00 -10.27
C HIS A 131 20.58 -9.83 -10.35
N PHE A 132 21.82 -10.04 -9.95
CA PHE A 132 22.93 -9.13 -10.23
C PHE A 132 23.77 -9.67 -11.39
N LYS A 133 24.22 -8.76 -12.25
CA LYS A 133 24.96 -9.14 -13.46
C LYS A 133 26.34 -9.71 -13.16
N HIS A 134 26.98 -9.23 -12.09
CA HIS A 134 28.34 -9.56 -11.67
C HIS A 134 28.41 -9.62 -10.13
N GLY A 135 29.42 -10.27 -9.57
CA GLY A 135 29.65 -10.33 -8.11
C GLY A 135 28.65 -11.20 -7.34
N GLU A 136 28.92 -11.37 -6.05
CA GLU A 136 28.08 -12.16 -5.13
C GLU A 136 27.35 -11.28 -4.08
N PRO A 137 26.14 -11.65 -3.66
CA PRO A 137 25.33 -12.73 -4.23
C PRO A 137 24.93 -12.39 -5.67
N SER A 138 24.98 -13.39 -6.56
CA SER A 138 24.59 -13.22 -7.97
C SER A 138 23.07 -13.21 -8.15
N SER A 139 22.31 -13.75 -7.21
CA SER A 139 20.85 -13.75 -7.21
C SER A 139 20.30 -13.75 -5.79
N VAL A 140 19.13 -13.14 -5.60
CA VAL A 140 18.41 -13.09 -4.32
C VAL A 140 16.98 -13.55 -4.55
N LYS A 141 16.59 -14.62 -3.86
CA LYS A 141 15.20 -15.09 -3.83
C LYS A 141 14.47 -14.35 -2.71
N PRO A 142 13.36 -13.65 -2.99
CA PRO A 142 12.63 -12.90 -1.97
C PRO A 142 12.09 -13.78 -0.85
N VAL A 143 12.36 -13.38 0.39
CA VAL A 143 11.81 -13.93 1.63
C VAL A 143 11.22 -12.78 2.43
N ALA A 144 9.99 -12.92 2.93
CA ALA A 144 9.33 -11.86 3.67
C ALA A 144 10.16 -11.48 4.91
N GLY A 145 10.45 -10.19 5.08
CA GLY A 145 11.27 -9.68 6.18
C GLY A 145 12.70 -9.33 5.76
N ASP A 146 13.21 -9.90 4.68
CA ASP A 146 14.57 -9.66 4.21
C ASP A 146 14.72 -8.29 3.54
N VAL A 147 15.90 -7.68 3.69
CA VAL A 147 16.26 -6.40 3.07
C VAL A 147 17.57 -6.55 2.30
N LEU A 148 17.54 -6.22 1.01
CA LEU A 148 18.70 -6.17 0.14
C LEU A 148 19.15 -4.71 -0.06
N ILE A 149 20.39 -4.40 0.29
CA ILE A 149 21.02 -3.08 0.17
C ILE A 149 22.19 -3.15 -0.82
N TYR A 150 22.30 -2.17 -1.72
CA TYR A 150 23.35 -2.09 -2.73
C TYR A 150 23.54 -0.65 -3.24
N THR A 151 24.63 -0.39 -3.97
CA THR A 151 24.84 0.91 -4.64
C THR A 151 23.91 1.06 -5.84
N ALA A 152 23.36 2.24 -6.06
CA ALA A 152 22.42 2.46 -7.17
C ALA A 152 23.10 2.46 -8.56
N ASP A 153 24.43 2.55 -8.59
CA ASP A 153 25.22 2.76 -9.80
C ASP A 153 25.56 1.48 -10.59
N SER A 154 26.33 1.66 -11.67
CA SER A 154 26.77 0.58 -12.57
C SER A 154 27.59 -0.54 -11.91
N ARG A 155 28.04 -0.38 -10.66
CA ARG A 155 28.64 -1.49 -9.90
C ARG A 155 27.61 -2.56 -9.58
N ASN A 156 26.33 -2.24 -9.51
CA ASN A 156 25.28 -3.18 -9.16
C ASN A 156 24.18 -3.22 -10.23
N ILE A 157 24.58 -3.44 -11.49
CA ILE A 157 23.63 -3.73 -12.57
C ILE A 157 22.83 -4.98 -12.22
N HIS A 158 21.51 -4.86 -12.26
CA HIS A 158 20.59 -5.90 -11.82
C HIS A 158 19.36 -6.01 -12.71
N SER A 159 18.61 -7.09 -12.53
CA SER A 159 17.35 -7.37 -13.21
C SER A 159 16.42 -8.13 -12.29
N VAL A 160 15.13 -8.18 -12.64
CA VAL A 160 14.16 -9.06 -12.00
C VAL A 160 13.49 -9.88 -13.10
N ASP A 161 13.58 -11.20 -12.96
CA ASP A 161 12.94 -12.13 -13.88
C ASP A 161 11.42 -11.97 -13.88
N GLU A 162 10.77 -12.50 -14.91
CA GLU A 162 9.31 -12.45 -15.01
C GLU A 162 8.63 -13.09 -13.80
N VAL A 163 7.65 -12.41 -13.23
CA VAL A 163 6.71 -13.01 -12.28
C VAL A 163 5.79 -13.93 -13.05
N LEU A 164 5.86 -15.23 -12.76
CA LEU A 164 5.12 -16.26 -13.48
C LEU A 164 3.73 -16.50 -12.89
N ASP A 165 3.59 -16.25 -11.59
CA ASP A 165 2.34 -16.43 -10.85
C ASP A 165 2.35 -15.62 -9.55
N GLY A 166 1.18 -15.21 -9.07
CA GLY A 166 1.04 -14.38 -7.86
C GLY A 166 1.45 -12.92 -8.03
N GLU A 167 1.63 -12.24 -6.89
CA GLU A 167 1.94 -10.81 -6.81
C GLU A 167 3.19 -10.63 -5.93
N ARG A 168 4.34 -10.26 -6.50
CA ARG A 168 5.59 -9.98 -5.75
C ARG A 168 5.54 -8.57 -5.19
N ILE A 169 5.58 -8.41 -3.86
CA ILE A 169 5.44 -7.11 -3.19
C ILE A 169 6.73 -6.72 -2.47
N THR A 170 7.20 -5.52 -2.74
CA THR A 170 8.40 -4.94 -2.12
C THR A 170 8.17 -3.52 -1.66
N LEU A 171 8.79 -3.12 -0.56
CA LEU A 171 9.06 -1.72 -0.24
C LEU A 171 10.43 -1.36 -0.83
N THR A 172 10.47 -0.40 -1.74
CA THR A 172 11.71 0.09 -2.34
C THR A 172 12.06 1.46 -1.76
N LEU A 173 13.32 1.62 -1.36
CA LEU A 173 13.89 2.89 -0.92
C LEU A 173 15.10 3.22 -1.78
N TRP A 174 15.21 4.49 -2.18
CA TRP A 174 16.43 5.04 -2.75
C TRP A 174 16.95 6.15 -1.86
N PHE A 175 18.27 6.24 -1.78
CA PHE A 175 18.98 7.22 -0.95
C PHE A 175 19.88 8.07 -1.81
N THR A 176 20.05 9.32 -1.37
CA THR A 176 20.85 10.33 -2.05
C THR A 176 21.64 11.13 -1.02
N ARG A 177 22.81 11.62 -1.43
CA ARG A 177 23.61 12.59 -0.68
C ARG A 177 23.24 14.04 -1.00
N ASP A 178 22.37 14.24 -1.99
CA ASP A 178 21.90 15.56 -2.39
C ASP A 178 20.57 15.90 -1.72
N SER A 179 20.61 16.81 -0.76
CA SER A 179 19.42 17.26 -0.02
C SER A 179 18.35 17.91 -0.89
N ALA A 180 18.67 18.38 -2.10
CA ALA A 180 17.68 18.89 -3.04
C ALA A 180 16.66 17.81 -3.48
N HIS A 181 17.03 16.54 -3.30
CA HIS A 181 16.22 15.39 -3.68
C HIS A 181 15.56 14.69 -2.48
N ASP A 182 15.59 15.29 -1.30
CA ASP A 182 14.92 14.77 -0.11
C ASP A 182 13.38 14.67 -0.30
N GLU A 183 12.85 13.47 -0.10
CA GLU A 183 11.42 13.16 -0.15
C GLU A 183 10.63 13.84 0.98
N ASP A 184 11.25 14.00 2.16
CA ASP A 184 10.57 14.49 3.37
C ASP A 184 10.02 15.90 3.16
N ALA A 185 10.82 16.79 2.58
CA ALA A 185 10.41 18.17 2.32
C ALA A 185 9.13 18.24 1.46
N LYS A 186 9.04 17.42 0.42
CA LYS A 186 7.86 17.37 -0.47
C LYS A 186 6.66 16.73 0.23
N LEU A 187 6.88 15.64 0.94
CA LEU A 187 5.83 14.90 1.62
C LEU A 187 5.21 15.70 2.77
N ILE A 188 6.02 16.37 3.59
CA ILE A 188 5.55 17.27 4.65
C ILE A 188 4.64 18.35 4.06
N SER A 189 5.06 18.98 2.94
CA SER A 189 4.24 19.99 2.27
C SER A 189 2.87 19.46 1.86
N PHE A 190 2.81 18.25 1.28
CA PHE A 190 1.54 17.63 0.89
C PHE A 190 0.66 17.26 2.09
N LEU A 191 1.26 16.72 3.16
CA LEU A 191 0.53 16.35 4.37
C LEU A 191 -0.08 17.58 5.05
N SER A 192 0.69 18.66 5.18
CA SER A 192 0.19 19.94 5.73
C SER A 192 -0.97 20.51 4.91
N GLN A 193 -0.85 20.54 3.57
CA GLN A 193 -1.92 21.02 2.70
C GLN A 193 -3.19 20.16 2.81
N SER A 194 -3.05 18.85 2.95
CA SER A 194 -4.17 17.91 3.02
C SER A 194 -4.97 18.09 4.32
N ILE A 195 -4.28 18.31 5.45
CA ILE A 195 -4.92 18.54 6.74
C ILE A 195 -5.59 19.91 6.81
N SER A 196 -4.97 20.98 6.29
CA SER A 196 -5.60 22.31 6.25
C SER A 196 -6.90 22.32 5.43
N ARG A 197 -7.02 21.46 4.40
CA ARG A 197 -8.28 21.30 3.64
C ARG A 197 -9.39 20.62 4.45
N CYS A 198 -9.04 19.87 5.50
CA CYS A 198 -9.96 19.14 6.36
C CYS A 198 -10.41 19.92 7.62
N GLU A 199 -9.97 21.18 7.81
CA GLU A 199 -10.37 22.03 8.96
C GLU A 199 -11.81 22.57 8.88
N VAL A 200 -12.50 22.36 7.75
CA VAL A 200 -13.97 22.45 7.71
C VAL A 200 -14.51 21.25 8.48
N GLU A 201 -15.53 21.41 9.34
CA GLU A 201 -16.14 20.31 10.13
C GLU A 201 -16.70 19.17 9.23
N VAL A 202 -15.82 18.36 8.67
CA VAL A 202 -16.16 17.20 7.84
C VAL A 202 -16.27 16.00 8.79
N PRO A 203 -17.41 15.31 8.82
CA PRO A 203 -17.52 14.04 9.51
C PRO A 203 -16.45 13.07 8.98
N ASP A 204 -15.66 12.49 9.88
CA ASP A 204 -14.62 11.49 9.60
C ASP A 204 -13.50 11.97 8.62
N PRO A 205 -12.61 12.90 9.06
CA PRO A 205 -11.57 13.50 8.21
C PRO A 205 -10.50 12.51 7.74
N TYR A 206 -10.51 11.28 8.23
CA TYR A 206 -9.57 10.21 7.89
C TYR A 206 -10.08 9.28 6.78
N LEU A 207 -11.30 9.49 6.27
CA LEU A 207 -11.83 8.63 5.23
C LEU A 207 -11.09 8.84 3.89
N PRO A 208 -10.74 7.75 3.18
CA PRO A 208 -10.04 7.84 1.90
C PRO A 208 -10.82 8.64 0.85
N LEU A 209 -10.11 9.44 0.07
CA LEU A 209 -10.63 10.14 -1.09
C LEU A 209 -9.91 9.62 -2.35
N PRO A 210 -10.60 8.96 -3.29
CA PRO A 210 -9.94 8.44 -4.48
C PRO A 210 -9.28 9.55 -5.31
N ALA A 211 -8.10 9.25 -5.85
CA ALA A 211 -7.51 10.03 -6.94
C ALA A 211 -8.35 9.92 -8.22
N SER A 212 -7.87 10.55 -9.30
CA SER A 212 -8.53 10.43 -10.60
C SER A 212 -8.61 8.98 -11.07
N GLU A 213 -9.76 8.61 -11.64
CA GLU A 213 -10.09 7.24 -12.08
C GLU A 213 -9.04 6.65 -13.04
N ASN A 214 -8.36 7.49 -13.83
CA ASN A 214 -7.27 7.05 -14.72
C ASN A 214 -6.07 6.46 -13.97
N MET A 215 -5.86 6.81 -12.69
CA MET A 215 -4.80 6.24 -11.86
C MET A 215 -5.10 4.80 -11.44
N TYR A 216 -6.37 4.41 -11.40
CA TYR A 216 -6.81 3.07 -11.02
C TYR A 216 -7.18 2.19 -12.21
N TRP A 217 -7.28 2.78 -13.41
CA TRP A 217 -7.61 2.04 -14.62
C TRP A 217 -6.40 1.29 -15.19
N PHE A 218 -6.38 -0.02 -14.96
CA PHE A 218 -5.41 -0.92 -15.58
C PHE A 218 -5.88 -1.27 -16.98
N SER A 219 -4.98 -1.18 -17.96
CA SER A 219 -5.26 -1.55 -19.35
C SER A 219 -4.18 -2.44 -19.95
N ASP A 220 -4.62 -3.43 -20.71
CA ASP A 220 -3.76 -4.25 -21.56
C ASP A 220 -4.46 -4.47 -22.91
N ASN A 221 -3.88 -3.90 -23.97
CA ASN A 221 -4.45 -3.86 -25.31
C ASN A 221 -5.87 -3.22 -25.32
N HIS A 222 -6.90 -4.01 -25.65
CA HIS A 222 -8.30 -3.56 -25.70
C HIS A 222 -9.09 -3.91 -24.43
N LEU A 223 -8.45 -4.52 -23.44
CA LEU A 223 -9.05 -4.95 -22.19
C LEU A 223 -8.60 -4.03 -21.05
N GLY A 224 -9.45 -3.86 -20.05
CA GLY A 224 -9.10 -3.10 -18.86
C GLY A 224 -10.03 -3.39 -17.68
N PHE A 225 -9.63 -2.90 -16.51
CA PHE A 225 -10.41 -2.97 -15.29
C PHE A 225 -9.98 -1.85 -14.32
N ASP A 226 -10.87 -1.47 -13.41
CA ASP A 226 -10.51 -0.66 -12.26
C ASP A 226 -9.89 -1.55 -11.17
N VAL A 227 -8.72 -1.18 -10.66
CA VAL A 227 -7.96 -1.99 -9.69
C VAL A 227 -8.72 -2.18 -8.37
N ARG A 228 -9.45 -1.17 -7.91
CA ARG A 228 -10.20 -1.25 -6.64
C ARG A 228 -11.34 -2.24 -6.78
N TYR A 229 -12.09 -2.12 -7.88
CA TYR A 229 -13.13 -3.09 -8.23
C TYR A 229 -12.56 -4.50 -8.35
N ALA A 230 -11.50 -4.68 -9.14
CA ALA A 230 -10.92 -5.99 -9.42
C ALA A 230 -10.42 -6.69 -8.15
N ARG A 231 -9.76 -5.97 -7.23
CA ARG A 231 -9.28 -6.54 -5.97
C ARG A 231 -10.42 -6.98 -5.06
N MET A 232 -11.51 -6.21 -4.97
CA MET A 232 -12.70 -6.62 -4.21
C MET A 232 -13.42 -7.81 -4.86
N HIS A 233 -13.61 -7.76 -6.18
CA HIS A 233 -14.28 -8.80 -6.95
C HIS A 233 -13.55 -10.15 -6.84
N THR A 234 -12.22 -10.15 -6.95
CA THR A 234 -11.40 -11.37 -6.81
C THR A 234 -11.51 -11.97 -5.40
N LEU A 235 -11.86 -11.18 -4.39
CA LEU A 235 -12.10 -11.62 -3.03
C LEU A 235 -13.57 -12.02 -2.75
N GLY A 236 -14.42 -12.05 -3.77
CA GLY A 236 -15.83 -12.44 -3.71
C GLY A 236 -16.79 -11.32 -3.32
N PHE A 237 -16.34 -10.06 -3.30
CA PHE A 237 -17.21 -8.92 -3.01
C PHE A 237 -17.75 -8.29 -4.29
N ARG A 238 -19.04 -7.99 -4.26
CA ARG A 238 -19.74 -7.18 -5.27
C ARG A 238 -19.95 -5.78 -4.72
N ILE A 239 -19.93 -4.80 -5.62
CA ILE A 239 -20.22 -3.41 -5.29
C ILE A 239 -21.69 -3.13 -5.63
N CYS A 240 -22.44 -2.62 -4.67
CA CYS A 240 -23.84 -2.27 -4.81
C CYS A 240 -24.02 -0.75 -4.68
N SER A 241 -24.82 -0.15 -5.55
CA SER A 241 -25.15 1.28 -5.45
C SER A 241 -25.98 1.55 -4.19
N SER A 242 -25.77 2.70 -3.55
CA SER A 242 -26.59 3.15 -2.43
C SER A 242 -28.09 3.22 -2.79
N THR A 243 -28.95 2.80 -1.86
CA THR A 243 -30.42 2.92 -1.96
C THR A 243 -30.94 4.34 -2.18
N ASN A 244 -30.17 5.38 -1.83
CA ASN A 244 -30.58 6.78 -2.04
C ASN A 244 -30.41 7.27 -3.49
N GLU A 245 -29.52 6.64 -4.28
CA GLU A 245 -29.33 7.00 -5.71
C GLU A 245 -30.31 6.29 -6.66
N GLN A 246 -31.09 5.30 -6.17
CA GLN A 246 -32.12 4.61 -6.96
C GLN A 246 -33.27 5.53 -7.45
N LYS A 247 -33.29 6.80 -7.05
CA LYS A 247 -34.20 7.83 -7.57
C LYS A 247 -33.65 8.61 -8.77
N VAL A 248 -32.41 8.37 -9.18
CA VAL A 248 -31.85 8.98 -10.39
C VAL A 248 -32.20 8.12 -11.60
N GLN A 249 -32.78 8.77 -12.61
CA GLN A 249 -33.37 8.12 -13.77
C GLN A 249 -32.40 7.17 -14.49
N PRO A 250 -32.90 6.09 -15.13
CA PRO A 250 -32.10 5.12 -15.89
C PRO A 250 -31.42 5.67 -17.16
N ASN A 251 -31.40 7.00 -17.36
CA ASN A 251 -30.90 7.67 -18.57
C ASN A 251 -29.64 8.52 -18.35
N SER A 252 -29.02 8.57 -17.16
CA SER A 252 -27.69 9.20 -17.05
C SER A 252 -26.61 8.20 -17.44
N LEU A 253 -25.98 8.44 -18.59
CA LEU A 253 -24.77 7.79 -19.10
C LEU A 253 -23.54 8.09 -18.20
N HIS A 254 -23.62 7.86 -16.88
CA HIS A 254 -22.43 7.93 -16.05
C HIS A 254 -21.54 6.72 -16.37
N ASP A 255 -20.25 6.98 -16.57
CA ASP A 255 -19.25 5.93 -16.68
C ASP A 255 -19.30 5.09 -15.38
N PRO A 256 -19.47 3.75 -15.42
CA PRO A 256 -19.50 2.92 -14.22
C PRO A 256 -18.33 3.14 -13.26
N CYS A 257 -17.18 3.64 -13.74
CA CYS A 257 -16.05 4.03 -12.91
C CYS A 257 -16.32 5.28 -12.06
N GLU A 258 -17.09 6.27 -12.55
CA GLU A 258 -17.46 7.47 -11.76
C GLU A 258 -18.27 7.11 -10.51
N LEU A 259 -19.03 6.01 -10.56
CA LEU A 259 -19.80 5.51 -9.43
C LEU A 259 -18.90 4.93 -8.32
N LEU A 260 -17.66 4.55 -8.62
CA LEU A 260 -16.70 4.06 -7.63
C LEU A 260 -16.20 5.17 -6.69
N GLY A 261 -16.37 6.44 -7.07
CA GLY A 261 -16.11 7.60 -6.22
C GLY A 261 -17.27 7.98 -5.29
N LYS A 262 -18.43 7.32 -5.41
CA LYS A 262 -19.65 7.64 -4.67
C LYS A 262 -19.91 6.67 -3.51
N PRO A 263 -20.79 7.04 -2.56
CA PRO A 263 -21.22 6.14 -1.51
C PRO A 263 -21.80 4.82 -2.04
N LEU A 264 -21.34 3.70 -1.50
CA LEU A 264 -21.66 2.36 -1.99
C LEU A 264 -21.75 1.34 -0.85
N GLN A 265 -22.32 0.18 -1.15
CA GLN A 265 -22.40 -0.96 -0.23
C GLN A 265 -21.67 -2.17 -0.80
N LEU A 266 -21.27 -3.07 0.08
CA LEU A 266 -20.65 -4.34 -0.31
C LEU A 266 -21.67 -5.47 -0.22
N GLY A 267 -21.72 -6.29 -1.27
CA GLY A 267 -22.49 -7.52 -1.32
C GLY A 267 -21.58 -8.74 -1.45
N ARG A 268 -22.09 -9.89 -1.02
CA ARG A 268 -21.47 -11.21 -1.20
C ARG A 268 -22.60 -12.24 -1.19
N ASP A 269 -22.54 -13.24 -2.07
CA ASP A 269 -23.56 -14.29 -2.23
C ASP A 269 -24.98 -13.77 -2.52
N ASP A 270 -25.93 -13.85 -1.59
CA ASP A 270 -27.29 -13.26 -1.73
C ASP A 270 -27.54 -12.14 -0.71
N GLU A 271 -26.47 -11.63 -0.12
CA GLU A 271 -26.48 -10.75 1.04
C GLU A 271 -25.79 -9.42 0.75
N THR A 272 -26.24 -8.37 1.44
CA THR A 272 -25.63 -7.04 1.39
C THR A 272 -25.32 -6.56 2.79
N PHE A 273 -24.12 -6.03 2.98
CA PHE A 273 -23.70 -5.45 4.24
C PHE A 273 -24.49 -4.16 4.52
N TYR A 274 -24.98 -4.02 5.74
CA TYR A 274 -25.87 -2.91 6.10
C TYR A 274 -25.21 -1.53 6.00
N LYS A 275 -23.90 -1.45 6.24
CA LYS A 275 -23.14 -0.20 6.28
C LYS A 275 -22.82 0.29 4.87
N GLU A 276 -22.92 1.59 4.69
CA GLU A 276 -22.48 2.29 3.49
C GLU A 276 -21.03 2.76 3.67
N PHE A 277 -20.22 2.58 2.63
CA PHE A 277 -18.85 3.07 2.54
C PHE A 277 -18.84 4.34 1.70
N ALA A 278 -18.02 5.31 2.10
CA ALA A 278 -17.91 6.61 1.43
C ALA A 278 -17.57 6.52 -0.07
N ASN A 279 -16.78 5.52 -0.46
CA ASN A 279 -16.40 5.21 -1.84
C ASN A 279 -15.71 3.83 -1.90
N SER A 280 -15.31 3.42 -3.11
CA SER A 280 -14.63 2.14 -3.36
C SER A 280 -13.28 2.00 -2.68
N LEU A 281 -12.54 3.11 -2.47
CA LEU A 281 -11.24 3.06 -1.79
C LEU A 281 -11.41 2.79 -0.29
N HIS A 282 -12.39 3.44 0.35
CA HIS A 282 -12.78 3.13 1.72
C HIS A 282 -13.23 1.66 1.86
N ALA A 283 -14.09 1.19 0.96
CA ALA A 283 -14.56 -0.20 1.00
C ALA A 283 -13.42 -1.21 0.82
N LEU A 284 -12.51 -0.95 -0.14
CA LEU A 284 -11.33 -1.79 -0.39
C LEU A 284 -10.39 -1.81 0.82
N GLN A 285 -10.15 -0.68 1.48
CA GLN A 285 -9.33 -0.64 2.71
C GLN A 285 -9.91 -1.55 3.80
N VAL A 286 -11.21 -1.50 4.04
CA VAL A 286 -11.84 -2.37 5.04
C VAL A 286 -11.77 -3.84 4.62
N VAL A 287 -11.99 -4.17 3.34
CA VAL A 287 -11.87 -5.54 2.82
C VAL A 287 -10.46 -6.09 2.99
N GLN A 288 -9.43 -5.33 2.61
CA GLN A 288 -8.04 -5.76 2.77
C GLN A 288 -7.65 -5.87 4.25
N PHE A 289 -8.15 -4.96 5.10
CA PHE A 289 -7.91 -5.01 6.54
C PHE A 289 -8.54 -6.24 7.19
N TYR A 290 -9.76 -6.63 6.77
CA TYR A 290 -10.40 -7.87 7.21
C TYR A 290 -9.50 -9.09 6.96
N TYR A 291 -8.97 -9.24 5.74
CA TYR A 291 -8.10 -10.38 5.42
C TYR A 291 -6.74 -10.32 6.14
N TRP A 292 -6.19 -9.12 6.38
CA TRP A 292 -5.00 -8.96 7.22
C TRP A 292 -5.25 -9.42 8.66
N LYS A 293 -6.40 -9.06 9.25
CA LYS A 293 -6.75 -9.39 10.64
C LYS A 293 -7.53 -10.70 10.80
N ALA A 294 -7.77 -11.44 9.73
CA ALA A 294 -8.54 -12.68 9.76
C ALA A 294 -8.01 -13.73 10.76
N PRO A 295 -6.68 -13.94 10.93
CA PRO A 295 -6.16 -14.83 11.97
C PRO A 295 -6.53 -14.38 13.39
N SER A 296 -6.50 -13.07 13.66
CA SER A 296 -6.89 -12.50 14.96
C SER A 296 -8.40 -12.64 15.20
N LEU A 297 -9.21 -12.41 14.16
CA LEU A 297 -10.68 -12.58 14.22
C LEU A 297 -11.07 -14.03 14.48
N ALA A 298 -10.39 -14.99 13.86
CA ALA A 298 -10.62 -16.42 14.11
C ALA A 298 -10.38 -16.80 15.59
N ALA A 299 -9.37 -16.20 16.23
CA ALA A 299 -9.09 -16.39 17.65
C ALA A 299 -10.15 -15.74 18.57
N ILE A 300 -10.69 -14.58 18.18
CA ILE A 300 -11.80 -13.93 18.89
C ILE A 300 -13.06 -14.81 18.80
N ARG A 301 -13.35 -15.35 17.61
CA ARG A 301 -14.50 -16.22 17.33
C ARG A 301 -14.52 -17.47 18.19
N SER A 302 -13.38 -18.11 18.44
CA SER A 302 -13.32 -19.28 19.33
C SER A 302 -13.74 -18.98 20.78
N ASN A 303 -13.78 -17.70 21.18
CA ASN A 303 -14.13 -17.27 22.53
C ASN A 303 -15.57 -16.73 22.68
N MET A 304 -16.32 -16.56 21.58
CA MET A 304 -17.69 -16.01 21.62
C MET A 304 -18.76 -17.04 21.20
N ARG A 305 -19.90 -17.04 21.89
CA ARG A 305 -21.08 -17.86 21.52
C ARG A 305 -21.92 -17.13 20.47
N SER A 306 -22.32 -17.87 19.44
CA SER A 306 -23.10 -17.43 18.28
C SER A 306 -24.38 -16.66 18.63
N GLY A 307 -24.44 -15.38 18.25
CA GLY A 307 -25.67 -14.59 18.11
C GLY A 307 -26.18 -14.59 16.67
N ARG A 308 -27.40 -14.09 16.43
CA ARG A 308 -27.93 -13.90 15.07
C ARG A 308 -27.19 -12.74 14.37
N PRO A 309 -27.02 -12.77 13.02
CA PRO A 309 -26.35 -11.69 12.30
C PRO A 309 -27.17 -10.40 12.37
N THR A 310 -26.58 -9.34 12.93
CA THR A 310 -27.22 -8.01 13.03
C THR A 310 -26.86 -7.08 11.87
N ALA A 311 -25.89 -7.48 11.04
CA ALA A 311 -25.21 -6.61 10.06
C ALA A 311 -25.61 -6.86 8.60
N ILE A 312 -26.66 -7.63 8.32
CA ILE A 312 -27.00 -8.07 6.96
C ILE A 312 -28.41 -7.61 6.59
N LYS A 313 -28.61 -7.21 5.34
CA LYS A 313 -29.94 -7.02 4.73
C LYS A 313 -30.09 -7.97 3.53
N LYS A 314 -31.32 -8.44 3.31
CA LYS A 314 -31.66 -9.17 2.08
C LYS A 314 -31.50 -8.22 0.91
N MET A 315 -30.89 -8.70 -0.18
CA MET A 315 -30.51 -7.88 -1.32
C MET A 315 -31.68 -7.02 -1.83
N SER A 316 -31.50 -5.70 -1.80
CA SER A 316 -32.47 -4.70 -2.29
C SER A 316 -31.84 -3.68 -3.25
N GLY A 317 -30.56 -3.86 -3.59
CA GLY A 317 -29.79 -3.00 -4.49
C GLY A 317 -29.52 -3.65 -5.85
N SER A 318 -29.38 -2.85 -6.90
CA SER A 318 -28.84 -3.33 -8.18
C SER A 318 -27.32 -3.42 -8.06
N GLU A 319 -26.75 -4.56 -8.44
CA GLU A 319 -25.31 -4.72 -8.56
C GLU A 319 -24.75 -3.73 -9.58
N MET A 320 -23.64 -3.07 -9.22
CA MET A 320 -22.94 -2.21 -10.15
C MET A 320 -22.13 -3.06 -11.12
N VAL A 321 -22.58 -3.09 -12.38
CA VAL A 321 -21.85 -3.74 -13.46
C VAL A 321 -20.78 -2.78 -13.97
N VAL A 322 -19.58 -2.84 -13.38
CA VAL A 322 -18.41 -2.14 -13.90
C VAL A 322 -17.91 -2.88 -15.14
N ARG A 323 -17.70 -2.16 -16.25
CA ARG A 323 -17.11 -2.75 -17.47
C ARG A 323 -15.67 -3.16 -17.17
N CYS A 324 -15.45 -4.45 -16.94
CA CYS A 324 -14.15 -5.01 -16.63
C CYS A 324 -13.92 -6.30 -17.42
N SER A 325 -12.67 -6.59 -17.76
CA SER A 325 -12.31 -7.87 -18.35
C SER A 325 -12.01 -8.88 -17.25
N GLN A 326 -12.93 -9.80 -17.00
CA GLN A 326 -12.75 -10.88 -16.02
C GLN A 326 -11.52 -11.74 -16.32
N GLN A 327 -11.32 -12.10 -17.59
CA GLN A 327 -10.13 -12.82 -18.04
C GLN A 327 -8.84 -12.08 -17.70
N LEU A 328 -8.82 -10.74 -17.84
CA LEU A 328 -7.66 -9.93 -17.51
C LEU A 328 -7.43 -9.86 -16.00
N MET A 329 -8.49 -9.72 -15.20
CA MET A 329 -8.40 -9.72 -13.73
C MET A 329 -7.82 -11.05 -13.22
N GLU A 330 -8.37 -12.18 -13.67
CA GLU A 330 -7.89 -13.53 -13.31
C GLU A 330 -6.44 -13.75 -13.74
N ARG A 331 -6.03 -13.20 -14.88
CA ARG A 331 -4.63 -13.29 -15.34
C ARG A 331 -3.67 -12.49 -14.46
N ILE A 332 -4.08 -11.29 -14.01
CA ILE A 332 -3.20 -10.36 -13.27
C ILE A 332 -3.16 -10.69 -11.78
N PHE A 333 -4.30 -10.91 -11.15
CA PHE A 333 -4.41 -11.19 -9.70
C PHE A 333 -4.48 -12.69 -9.37
N GLY A 334 -4.56 -13.55 -10.38
CA GLY A 334 -4.74 -14.99 -10.19
C GLY A 334 -6.19 -15.37 -9.89
N HIS A 335 -6.43 -16.67 -9.76
CA HIS A 335 -7.70 -17.20 -9.27
C HIS A 335 -7.56 -17.40 -7.75
N ILE A 336 -8.16 -16.53 -6.94
CA ILE A 336 -8.35 -16.84 -5.52
C ILE A 336 -9.53 -17.80 -5.46
N SER A 337 -9.27 -19.12 -5.34
CA SER A 337 -10.34 -20.04 -5.00
C SER A 337 -10.97 -19.55 -3.70
N HIS A 338 -12.30 -19.40 -3.66
CA HIS A 338 -13.02 -19.03 -2.44
C HIS A 338 -12.77 -20.02 -1.28
N ASP A 339 -12.20 -21.19 -1.59
CA ASP A 339 -11.83 -22.25 -0.66
C ASP A 339 -10.34 -22.21 -0.22
N ASP A 340 -9.48 -21.39 -0.83
CA ASP A 340 -8.03 -21.30 -0.51
C ASP A 340 -7.70 -20.28 0.58
N VAL A 341 -8.67 -19.50 1.03
CA VAL A 341 -8.52 -18.75 2.28
C VAL A 341 -8.73 -19.75 3.40
N GLU A 342 -7.70 -20.02 4.21
CA GLU A 342 -7.78 -20.88 5.42
C GLU A 342 -8.95 -20.54 6.38
N HIS A 343 -9.66 -19.43 6.13
CA HIS A 343 -10.70 -18.86 6.97
C HIS A 343 -11.98 -18.62 6.15
N SER A 344 -13.04 -19.34 6.51
CA SER A 344 -14.39 -19.13 5.98
C SER A 344 -14.86 -17.69 6.25
N PHE A 345 -15.30 -16.97 5.22
CA PHE A 345 -15.85 -15.62 5.38
C PHE A 345 -17.09 -15.59 6.29
N SER A 346 -17.23 -14.51 7.06
CA SER A 346 -18.40 -14.24 7.90
C SER A 346 -18.67 -12.74 7.95
N TRP A 347 -19.92 -12.33 7.75
CA TRP A 347 -20.35 -10.93 7.88
C TRP A 347 -20.23 -10.40 9.31
N ASP A 348 -20.33 -11.26 10.32
CA ASP A 348 -20.14 -10.86 11.72
C ASP A 348 -18.65 -10.54 11.98
N ASP A 349 -17.74 -11.38 11.47
CA ASP A 349 -16.30 -11.11 11.56
C ASP A 349 -15.93 -9.86 10.75
N PHE A 350 -16.58 -9.65 9.61
CA PHE A 350 -16.41 -8.45 8.80
C PHE A 350 -16.91 -7.18 9.52
N ALA A 351 -18.01 -7.26 10.26
CA ALA A 351 -18.49 -6.14 11.08
C ALA A 351 -17.50 -5.77 12.20
N ILE A 352 -16.90 -6.76 12.85
CA ILE A 352 -15.83 -6.53 13.83
C ILE A 352 -14.61 -5.89 13.14
N ALA A 353 -14.24 -6.37 11.95
CA ALA A 353 -13.12 -5.80 11.20
C ALA A 353 -13.35 -4.34 10.80
N VAL A 354 -14.58 -3.93 10.51
CA VAL A 354 -14.94 -2.53 10.26
C VAL A 354 -14.62 -1.67 11.50
N GLU A 355 -15.03 -2.09 12.69
CA GLU A 355 -14.77 -1.37 13.94
C GLU A 355 -13.26 -1.31 14.24
N MET A 356 -12.55 -2.42 14.07
CA MET A 356 -11.10 -2.50 14.22
C MET A 356 -10.36 -1.60 13.23
N TRP A 357 -10.81 -1.53 11.97
CA TRP A 357 -10.23 -0.67 10.95
C TRP A 357 -10.43 0.81 11.31
N GLU A 358 -11.62 1.19 11.78
CA GLU A 358 -11.88 2.56 12.24
C GLU A 358 -11.00 2.96 13.41
N GLU A 359 -10.82 2.07 14.40
CA GLU A 359 -9.92 2.32 15.54
C GLU A 359 -8.48 2.47 15.09
N TYR A 360 -7.99 1.54 14.24
CA TYR A 360 -6.66 1.59 13.66
C TYR A 360 -6.39 2.90 12.92
N THR A 361 -7.27 3.25 11.97
CA THR A 361 -7.16 4.46 11.15
C THR A 361 -7.23 5.72 12.00
N ARG A 362 -8.15 5.78 12.97
CA ARG A 362 -8.30 6.92 13.88
C ARG A 362 -7.08 7.09 14.79
N SER A 363 -6.48 6.00 15.25
CA SER A 363 -5.27 6.00 16.06
C SER A 363 -4.09 6.57 15.27
N LEU A 364 -3.86 6.06 14.05
CA LEU A 364 -2.81 6.58 13.17
C LEU A 364 -3.04 8.05 12.81
N HIS A 365 -4.27 8.44 12.51
CA HIS A 365 -4.60 9.83 12.20
C HIS A 365 -4.29 10.77 13.37
N ARG A 366 -4.67 10.39 14.60
CA ARG A 366 -4.33 11.15 15.82
C ARG A 366 -2.82 11.25 16.02
N CYS A 367 -2.09 10.15 15.84
CA CYS A 367 -0.64 10.14 15.96
C CYS A 367 0.03 11.05 14.92
N MET A 368 -0.42 11.01 13.66
CA MET A 368 0.07 11.87 12.59
C MET A 368 -0.17 13.36 12.91
N LEU A 369 -1.36 13.72 13.40
CA LEU A 369 -1.66 15.11 13.79
C LEU A 369 -0.75 15.63 14.90
N LEU A 370 -0.33 14.76 15.83
CA LEU A 370 0.61 15.10 16.90
C LEU A 370 2.05 15.29 16.37
N LEU A 371 2.46 14.46 15.40
CA LEU A 371 3.83 14.48 14.87
C LEU A 371 4.04 15.53 13.77
N LEU A 372 3.00 15.90 13.03
CA LEU A 372 3.14 16.79 11.87
C LEU A 372 3.76 18.16 12.21
N PRO A 373 3.39 18.86 13.30
CA PRO A 373 4.04 20.13 13.65
C PRO A 373 5.55 19.98 13.90
N TYR A 374 5.94 18.85 14.49
CA TYR A 374 7.35 18.49 14.66
C TYR A 374 8.03 18.27 13.30
N TRP A 375 7.42 17.48 12.41
CA TRP A 375 7.97 17.24 11.07
C TRP A 375 8.12 18.53 10.27
N VAL A 376 7.14 19.44 10.35
CA VAL A 376 7.18 20.75 9.70
C VAL A 376 8.32 21.61 10.24
N SER A 377 8.51 21.66 11.56
CA SER A 377 9.56 22.48 12.17
C SER A 377 10.97 21.96 11.94
N HIS A 378 11.15 20.65 11.81
CA HIS A 378 12.46 20.00 11.64
C HIS A 378 12.76 19.60 10.19
N HIS A 379 11.80 19.78 9.28
CA HIS A 379 11.89 19.36 7.88
C HIS A 379 12.27 17.87 7.69
N SER A 380 11.86 17.01 8.63
CA SER A 380 12.18 15.58 8.60
C SER A 380 11.06 14.75 9.20
N ILE A 381 10.81 13.59 8.60
CA ILE A 381 9.79 12.62 9.01
C ILE A 381 10.46 11.52 9.83
N VAL A 382 10.36 11.64 11.15
CA VAL A 382 10.93 10.72 12.13
C VAL A 382 9.91 10.43 13.23
N LEU A 383 10.03 9.28 13.89
CA LEU A 383 9.25 9.04 15.12
C LEU A 383 9.92 9.76 16.30
N VAL A 384 9.11 10.40 17.13
CA VAL A 384 9.56 11.14 18.30
C VAL A 384 8.81 10.62 19.53
N ASP A 385 9.51 10.45 20.65
CA ASP A 385 8.86 10.10 21.91
C ASP A 385 7.89 11.22 22.31
N SER A 386 6.70 10.82 22.77
CA SER A 386 5.67 11.70 23.34
C SER A 386 6.19 12.71 24.38
N SER A 387 7.27 12.40 25.10
CA SER A 387 7.91 13.27 26.08
C SER A 387 8.67 14.45 25.46
N GLU A 388 9.13 14.35 24.22
CA GLU A 388 9.83 15.42 23.51
C GLU A 388 8.88 16.38 22.80
N LEU A 389 7.68 15.90 22.40
CA LEU A 389 6.62 16.73 21.79
C LEU A 389 6.12 17.85 22.73
N GLN A 390 6.19 17.65 24.07
CA GLN A 390 5.79 18.65 25.06
C GLN A 390 6.78 19.83 25.22
N ARG A 391 7.98 19.76 24.62
CA ARG A 391 8.99 20.82 24.74
C ARG A 391 8.87 21.91 23.68
N CYS A 392 8.20 21.66 22.56
CA CYS A 392 8.01 22.65 21.48
C CYS A 392 6.96 23.73 21.80
N ASP A 393 6.08 23.53 22.78
CA ASP A 393 5.07 24.53 23.21
C ASP A 393 5.63 25.61 24.15
N ARG A 394 6.93 25.57 24.48
CA ARG A 394 7.59 26.64 25.26
C ARG A 394 8.41 27.51 24.34
N VAL A 395 7.73 28.45 23.67
CA VAL A 395 8.38 29.62 23.09
C VAL A 395 9.15 30.34 24.22
N PRO A 396 10.45 30.64 24.08
CA PRO A 396 11.15 31.49 25.02
C PRO A 396 10.59 32.92 24.88
N ASN A 397 10.06 33.46 25.99
CA ASN A 397 9.72 34.88 26.11
C ASN A 397 10.95 35.79 25.93
#